data_AF-A0A7S4IZ14-F1
#
_entry.id   AF-A0A7S4IZ14-F1
#
_cell.length_a   1.000
_cell.length_b   1.000
_cell.length_c   1.000
_cell.angle_alpha   90.00
_cell.angle_beta   90.00
_cell.angle_gamma   90.00
#
_symmetry.space_group_name_H-M   'P 1'
#
loop_
_entity.id
_entity.type
_entity.pdbx_description
1 polymer ?
#
loop_
_entity_poly.entity_id
_entity_poly.type
_entity_poly.pdbx_seq_one_letter_code
_entity_poly.pdbx_strand_id
1 'polypeptide(L)'
;VGIAVNPGAVNSDIWYRGDDSWGDRPEWQRSLLRGIFRRIFLTTEQGAATSIAASTDPAWESGLDAEGGVGLYLCPYRTPADMPMPFELHGPFAGARPCRPHDSVGDAAAGKELWESLVTDERVAQYLQE
;
A
#
# COMPACT_ATOMS: atom_id res chain seq x y z
N VAL A 1 -3.60 -13.28 -13.56
CA VAL A 1 -4.37 -12.17 -12.93
C VAL A 1 -3.43 -11.40 -12.02
N GLY A 2 -3.41 -10.08 -12.09
CA GLY A 2 -2.68 -9.23 -11.15
C GLY A 2 -3.66 -8.60 -10.17
N ILE A 3 -3.43 -8.79 -8.87
CA ILE A 3 -4.23 -8.17 -7.80
C ILE A 3 -3.33 -7.10 -7.17
N ALA A 4 -3.83 -5.87 -7.12
CA ALA A 4 -3.16 -4.81 -6.39
C ALA A 4 -3.60 -4.86 -4.92
N VAL A 5 -2.67 -4.67 -4.00
CA VAL A 5 -2.97 -4.67 -2.57
C VAL A 5 -2.41 -3.41 -1.92
N ASN A 6 -3.18 -2.87 -0.99
CA ASN A 6 -2.73 -1.86 -0.04
C ASN A 6 -2.61 -2.52 1.33
N PRO A 7 -1.45 -2.45 1.99
CA PRO A 7 -1.26 -2.99 3.34
C PRO A 7 -1.80 -2.05 4.44
N GLY A 8 -2.28 -0.85 4.07
CA GLY A 8 -2.64 0.24 4.97
C GLY A 8 -1.41 0.90 5.60
N ALA A 9 -1.65 1.87 6.49
CA ALA A 9 -0.63 2.40 7.37
C ALA A 9 -0.26 1.36 8.45
N VAL A 10 0.77 0.56 8.16
CA VAL A 10 1.35 -0.44 9.08
C VAL A 10 2.36 0.24 9.98
N ASN A 11 2.42 -0.13 11.26
CA ASN A 11 3.43 0.37 12.19
C ASN A 11 4.82 -0.20 11.85
N SER A 12 5.47 0.39 10.85
CA SER A 12 6.83 0.10 10.41
C SER A 12 7.75 1.29 10.60
N ASP A 13 9.06 1.05 10.49
CA ASP A 13 10.08 2.07 10.67
C ASP A 13 10.09 3.14 9.57
N ILE A 14 9.52 2.86 8.39
CA ILE A 14 9.42 3.81 7.26
C ILE A 14 8.80 5.15 7.67
N TRP A 15 7.90 5.16 8.65
CA TRP A 15 7.16 6.37 9.04
C TRP A 15 7.90 7.28 10.00
N TYR A 16 8.86 6.75 10.77
CA TYR A 16 9.56 7.48 11.84
C TYR A 16 11.08 7.41 11.78
N ARG A 17 11.66 6.57 10.92
CA ARG A 17 13.10 6.49 10.73
C ARG A 17 13.64 7.83 10.24
N GLY A 18 12.98 8.42 9.23
CA GLY A 18 13.56 9.53 8.48
C GLY A 18 14.79 9.04 7.74
N ASP A 19 14.82 9.18 6.43
CA ASP A 19 16.03 8.99 5.64
C ASP A 19 16.46 10.32 5.05
N ASP A 20 17.54 10.32 4.26
CA ASP A 20 18.08 11.52 3.61
C ASP A 20 17.03 12.26 2.75
N SER A 21 15.93 11.61 2.37
CA SER A 21 14.85 12.22 1.57
C SER A 21 13.81 12.99 2.40
N TRP A 22 13.70 12.73 3.71
CA TRP A 22 12.75 13.40 4.61
C TRP A 22 13.40 14.09 5.83
N GLY A 23 14.74 14.03 5.90
CA GLY A 23 15.53 14.60 6.98
C GLY A 23 15.68 13.63 8.16
N ASP A 24 16.91 13.49 8.64
CA ASP A 24 17.20 12.64 9.78
C ASP A 24 16.50 13.16 11.06
N ARG A 25 15.66 12.34 11.68
CA ARG A 25 14.89 12.72 12.87
C ARG A 25 15.67 12.40 14.15
N PRO A 26 15.79 13.33 15.11
CA PRO A 26 16.40 13.03 16.42
C PRO A 26 15.70 11.86 17.14
N GLU A 27 16.46 11.09 17.92
CA GLU A 27 15.96 9.87 18.58
C GLU A 27 14.70 10.06 19.43
N TRP A 28 14.60 11.20 20.12
CA TRP A 28 13.44 11.52 20.93
C TRP A 28 12.16 11.65 20.09
N GLN A 29 12.27 12.24 18.89
CA GLN A 29 11.15 12.39 17.97
C GLN A 29 10.75 11.03 17.39
N ARG A 30 11.73 10.20 17.02
CA ARG A 30 11.46 8.81 16.56
C ARG A 30 10.73 8.02 17.64
N SER A 31 11.17 8.13 18.88
CA SER A 31 10.57 7.43 20.03
C SER A 31 9.13 7.87 20.29
N LEU A 32 8.88 9.18 20.24
CA LEU A 32 7.54 9.75 20.38
C LEU A 32 6.61 9.26 19.25
N LEU A 33 7.05 9.38 18.00
CA LEU A 33 6.25 8.98 16.83
C LEU A 33 5.97 7.48 16.83
N ARG A 34 6.96 6.64 17.16
CA ARG A 34 6.77 5.19 17.32
C ARG A 34 5.69 4.88 18.35
N GLY A 35 5.68 5.60 19.47
CA GLY A 35 4.65 5.45 20.51
C GLY A 35 3.25 5.82 20.02
N ILE A 36 3.14 6.90 19.24
CA ILE A 36 1.87 7.34 18.63
C ILE A 36 1.41 6.31 17.58
N PHE A 37 2.27 5.98 16.62
CA PHE A 37 1.93 5.10 15.50
C PHE A 37 1.56 3.69 15.94
N ARG A 38 2.19 3.17 16.99
CA ARG A 38 1.78 1.89 17.60
C ARG A 38 0.29 1.85 17.99
N ARG A 39 -0.34 2.99 18.27
CA ARG A 39 -1.77 3.05 18.66
C ARG A 39 -2.72 3.28 17.49
N ILE A 40 -2.25 3.90 16.41
CA ILE A 40 -3.11 4.33 15.30
C ILE A 40 -2.91 3.51 14.03
N PHE A 41 -1.74 2.91 13.85
CA PHE A 41 -1.38 2.10 12.69
C PHE A 41 -1.67 0.64 12.93
N LEU A 42 -1.83 -0.08 11.82
CA LEU A 42 -2.06 -1.51 11.81
C LEU A 42 -0.84 -2.26 12.34
N THR A 43 -1.08 -3.41 12.96
CA THR A 43 -0.02 -4.38 13.21
C THR A 43 0.48 -4.97 11.90
N THR A 44 1.66 -5.59 11.90
CA THR A 44 2.20 -6.31 10.73
C THR A 44 1.23 -7.40 10.26
N GLU A 45 0.60 -8.12 11.19
CA GLU A 45 -0.41 -9.14 10.89
C GLU A 45 -1.62 -8.55 10.14
N GLN A 46 -2.13 -7.42 10.64
CA GLN A 46 -3.25 -6.71 9.99
C GLN A 46 -2.86 -6.18 8.60
N GLY A 47 -1.65 -5.65 8.45
CA GLY A 47 -1.16 -5.15 7.17
C GLY A 47 -0.88 -6.25 6.13
N ALA A 48 -0.48 -7.44 6.58
CA ALA A 48 -0.25 -8.59 5.71
C ALA A 48 -1.55 -9.25 5.22
N ALA A 49 -2.70 -8.95 5.84
CA ALA A 49 -3.96 -9.60 5.55
C ALA A 49 -4.37 -9.51 4.07
N THR A 50 -4.14 -8.36 3.41
CA THR A 50 -4.47 -8.17 1.99
C THR A 50 -3.57 -8.98 1.07
N SER A 51 -2.25 -8.99 1.31
CA SER A 51 -1.29 -9.81 0.55
C SER A 51 -1.55 -11.31 0.70
N ILE A 52 -1.85 -11.75 1.92
CA ILE A 52 -2.19 -13.16 2.20
C ILE A 52 -3.46 -13.53 1.45
N ALA A 53 -4.55 -12.77 1.62
CA ALA A 53 -5.81 -13.03 0.94
C ALA A 53 -5.65 -13.08 -0.59
N ALA A 54 -4.97 -12.09 -1.18
CA ALA A 54 -4.70 -12.07 -2.62
C ALA A 54 -3.92 -13.30 -3.12
N SER A 55 -3.10 -13.91 -2.26
CA SER A 55 -2.26 -15.05 -2.63
C SER A 55 -2.91 -16.42 -2.34
N THR A 56 -3.86 -16.48 -1.41
CA THR A 56 -4.36 -17.76 -0.87
C THR A 56 -5.86 -17.99 -0.98
N ASP A 57 -6.67 -16.94 -1.19
CA ASP A 57 -8.12 -17.06 -1.24
C ASP A 57 -8.60 -17.16 -2.70
N PRO A 58 -9.17 -18.32 -3.11
CA PRO A 58 -9.63 -18.56 -4.48
C PRO A 58 -10.67 -17.54 -4.95
N ALA A 59 -11.36 -16.85 -4.03
CA ALA A 59 -12.32 -15.81 -4.37
C ALA A 59 -11.69 -14.67 -5.21
N TRP A 60 -10.37 -14.50 -5.18
CA TRP A 60 -9.65 -13.44 -5.89
C TRP A 60 -8.93 -13.90 -7.15
N GLU A 61 -8.91 -15.20 -7.46
CA GLU A 61 -8.19 -15.75 -8.61
C GLU A 61 -8.69 -15.25 -9.97
N SER A 62 -9.98 -14.88 -10.06
CA SER A 62 -10.60 -14.41 -11.30
C SER A 62 -10.14 -13.00 -11.68
N GLY A 63 -9.70 -12.19 -10.72
CA GLY A 63 -9.30 -10.80 -10.96
C GLY A 63 -10.42 -9.87 -11.38
N LEU A 64 -11.67 -10.36 -11.35
CA LEU A 64 -12.86 -9.62 -11.74
C LEU A 64 -13.51 -9.03 -10.50
N ASP A 65 -13.92 -7.77 -10.58
CA ASP A 65 -14.85 -7.20 -9.60
C ASP A 65 -16.27 -7.77 -9.80
N ALA A 66 -17.21 -7.35 -8.94
CA ALA A 66 -18.60 -7.81 -8.99
C ALA A 66 -19.33 -7.44 -10.30
N GLU A 67 -18.77 -6.54 -11.11
CA GLU A 67 -19.33 -6.03 -12.37
C GLU A 67 -18.59 -6.59 -13.61
N GLY A 68 -17.57 -7.44 -13.41
CA GLY A 68 -16.77 -8.01 -14.49
C GLY A 68 -15.65 -7.09 -15.00
N GLY A 69 -15.31 -6.03 -14.26
CA GLY A 69 -14.16 -5.16 -14.50
C GLY A 69 -12.84 -5.84 -14.14
N VAL A 70 -11.75 -5.45 -14.79
CA VAL A 70 -10.41 -6.02 -14.58
C VAL A 70 -9.67 -5.28 -13.46
N GLY A 71 -9.23 -6.01 -12.44
CA GLY A 71 -8.23 -5.55 -11.47
C GLY A 71 -8.82 -5.27 -10.09
N LEU A 72 -8.81 -6.29 -9.23
CA LEU A 72 -9.17 -6.13 -7.82
C LEU A 72 -8.07 -5.37 -7.07
N TYR A 73 -8.48 -4.34 -6.34
CA TYR A 73 -7.66 -3.64 -5.36
C TYR A 73 -8.15 -3.97 -3.96
N LEU A 74 -7.28 -4.55 -3.12
CA LEU A 74 -7.63 -4.93 -1.74
C LEU A 74 -7.06 -3.95 -0.72
N CYS A 75 -7.86 -3.57 0.27
CA CYS A 75 -7.44 -2.78 1.42
C CYS A 75 -7.86 -3.44 2.75
N PRO A 76 -7.17 -3.16 3.88
CA PRO A 76 -7.41 -3.80 5.17
C PRO A 76 -8.48 -3.06 6.00
N TYR A 77 -8.96 -1.92 5.53
CA TYR A 77 -9.80 -1.00 6.28
C TYR A 77 -11.28 -1.18 5.96
N ARG A 78 -12.13 -0.80 6.91
CA ARG A 78 -13.56 -0.61 6.66
C ARG A 78 -13.76 0.60 5.77
N THR A 79 -14.03 0.37 4.49
CA THR A 79 -14.39 1.41 3.52
C THR A 79 -15.90 1.41 3.30
N PRO A 80 -16.56 2.57 3.23
CA PRO A 80 -17.86 2.68 2.58
C PRO A 80 -17.69 2.29 1.11
N ALA A 81 -18.64 1.53 0.55
CA ALA A 81 -18.61 1.15 -0.86
C ALA A 81 -18.44 2.40 -1.75
N ASP A 82 -17.64 2.27 -2.82
CA ASP A 82 -17.49 3.22 -3.92
C ASP A 82 -16.80 4.57 -3.64
N MET A 83 -16.24 4.80 -2.45
CA MET A 83 -15.45 6.01 -2.19
C MET A 83 -13.95 5.80 -2.45
N PRO A 84 -13.37 6.46 -3.47
CA PRO A 84 -11.93 6.57 -3.59
C PRO A 84 -11.42 7.57 -2.54
N MET A 85 -10.74 7.06 -1.51
CA MET A 85 -9.97 7.79 -0.49
C MET A 85 -10.73 8.86 0.36
N PRO A 86 -10.48 8.96 1.68
CA PRO A 86 -9.16 8.85 2.33
C PRO A 86 -8.90 7.57 3.16
N PHE A 87 -9.82 6.59 3.13
CA PHE A 87 -9.74 5.45 4.05
C PHE A 87 -8.72 4.36 3.68
N GLU A 88 -8.05 4.44 2.53
CA GLU A 88 -6.95 3.50 2.21
C GLU A 88 -5.68 3.80 3.02
N LEU A 89 -5.59 4.99 3.64
CA LEU A 89 -4.47 5.39 4.50
C LEU A 89 -4.72 5.06 5.97
N HIS A 90 -5.98 5.14 6.41
CA HIS A 90 -6.34 4.99 7.82
C HIS A 90 -7.83 4.66 7.97
N GLY A 91 -8.13 3.70 8.83
CA GLY A 91 -9.49 3.37 9.23
C GLY A 91 -9.51 2.20 10.22
N PRO A 92 -10.70 1.78 10.67
CA PRO A 92 -10.85 0.56 11.45
C PRO A 92 -10.44 -0.66 10.62
N PHE A 93 -9.61 -1.54 11.16
CA PHE A 93 -9.25 -2.80 10.52
C PHE A 93 -10.50 -3.67 10.30
N ALA A 94 -10.63 -4.26 9.10
CA ALA A 94 -11.77 -5.07 8.68
C ALA A 94 -11.39 -6.32 7.85
N GLY A 95 -10.10 -6.67 7.82
CA GLY A 95 -9.57 -7.73 6.97
C GLY A 95 -9.42 -7.30 5.50
N ALA A 96 -9.04 -8.22 4.62
CA ALA A 96 -8.91 -7.94 3.20
C ALA A 96 -10.28 -7.69 2.56
N ARG A 97 -10.47 -6.51 1.97
CA ARG A 97 -11.73 -6.12 1.32
C ARG A 97 -11.47 -5.46 -0.02
N PRO A 98 -12.35 -5.66 -1.01
CA PRO A 98 -12.29 -4.91 -2.26
C PRO A 98 -12.51 -3.42 -1.96
N CYS A 99 -11.77 -2.59 -2.67
CA CYS A 99 -11.89 -1.14 -2.60
C CYS A 99 -11.68 -0.57 -4.00
N ARG A 100 -12.30 0.58 -4.28
CA ARG A 100 -12.07 1.31 -5.52
C ARG A 100 -10.74 2.07 -5.37
N PRO A 101 -9.71 1.76 -6.17
CA PRO A 101 -8.46 2.49 -6.10
C PRO A 101 -8.65 3.92 -6.60
N HIS A 102 -7.73 4.81 -6.23
CA HIS A 102 -7.62 6.11 -6.88
C HIS A 102 -7.36 5.94 -8.39
N ASP A 103 -7.96 6.78 -9.23
CA ASP A 103 -7.91 6.63 -10.70
C ASP A 103 -6.47 6.59 -11.24
N SER A 104 -5.51 7.25 -10.57
CA SER A 104 -4.08 7.22 -10.94
C SER A 104 -3.43 5.84 -10.80
N VAL A 105 -3.99 4.93 -10.00
CA VAL A 105 -3.49 3.55 -9.88
C VAL A 105 -3.77 2.75 -11.15
N GLY A 106 -4.87 3.07 -11.84
CA GLY A 106 -5.26 2.43 -13.11
C GLY A 106 -4.61 3.04 -14.35
N ASP A 107 -3.85 4.14 -14.20
CA ASP A 107 -3.22 4.82 -15.32
C ASP A 107 -1.93 4.11 -15.74
N ALA A 108 -2.05 3.23 -16.74
CA ALA A 108 -0.94 2.48 -17.29
C ALA A 108 0.14 3.39 -17.94
N ALA A 109 -0.23 4.56 -18.46
CA ALA A 109 0.73 5.48 -19.04
C ALA A 109 1.58 6.12 -17.94
N ALA A 110 0.93 6.60 -16.87
CA ALA A 110 1.63 7.15 -15.70
C ALA A 110 2.49 6.08 -15.00
N GLY A 111 2.00 4.85 -14.88
CA GLY A 111 2.76 3.73 -14.32
C GLY A 111 4.01 3.39 -15.15
N LYS A 112 3.86 3.39 -16.49
CA LYS A 112 4.98 3.17 -17.41
C LYS A 112 6.00 4.31 -17.34
N GLU A 113 5.56 5.56 -17.36
CA GLU A 113 6.44 6.73 -17.24
C GLU A 113 7.23 6.71 -15.93
N LEU A 114 6.56 6.39 -14.80
CA LEU A 114 7.22 6.22 -13.51
C LEU A 114 8.29 5.13 -13.58
N TRP A 115 7.96 3.95 -14.12
CA TRP A 115 8.92 2.85 -14.26
C TRP A 115 10.12 3.24 -15.14
N GLU A 116 9.87 3.82 -16.31
CA GLU A 116 10.91 4.25 -17.24
C GLU A 116 11.83 5.31 -16.60
N SER A 117 11.27 6.26 -15.85
CA SER A 117 12.07 7.25 -15.12
C SER A 117 12.97 6.60 -14.06
N LEU A 118 12.45 5.61 -13.32
CA LEU A 118 13.18 4.91 -12.27
C LEU A 118 14.32 4.07 -12.83
N VAL A 119 14.12 3.33 -13.93
CA VAL A 119 15.19 2.51 -14.51
C VAL A 119 16.32 3.34 -15.11
N THR A 120 16.04 4.59 -15.49
CA THR A 120 17.06 5.55 -15.95
C THR A 120 17.71 6.36 -14.83
N ASP A 121 17.17 6.31 -13.61
CA ASP A 121 17.72 7.02 -12.46
C ASP A 121 19.04 6.34 -12.04
N GLU A 122 20.15 7.08 -12.09
CA GLU A 122 21.49 6.56 -11.74
C GLU A 122 21.56 5.96 -10.33
N ARG A 123 20.73 6.43 -9.39
CA ARG A 123 20.65 5.90 -8.02
C ARG A 123 20.02 4.51 -7.97
N VAL A 124 19.16 4.19 -8.92
CA VAL A 124 18.43 2.91 -9.02
C VAL A 124 19.13 1.97 -10.01
N ALA A 125 19.66 2.50 -11.11
CA ALA A 125 20.32 1.75 -12.18
C ALA A 125 21.46 0.85 -11.66
N GLN A 126 22.16 1.27 -10.59
CA GLN A 126 23.19 0.45 -9.94
C GLN A 126 22.67 -0.88 -9.35
N TYR A 127 21.37 -0.98 -9.05
CA TYR A 127 20.74 -2.18 -8.49
C TYR A 127 20.06 -3.07 -9.55
N LEU A 128 20.07 -2.67 -10.82
CA LEU A 128 19.42 -3.39 -11.93
C LEU A 128 20.40 -4.23 -12.78
N GLN A 129 21.69 -4.27 -12.41
CA GLN A 129 22.75 -4.95 -13.16
C GLN A 129 23.10 -6.37 -12.64
N GLU A 130 22.25 -6.95 -11.79
CA GLU A 130 22.34 -8.35 -11.33
C GLU A 130 21.43 -9.27 -12.17
#